data_AF-A0A3D3WYR6-F1
#
_entry.id   AF-A0A3D3WYR6-F1
#
_cell.length_a   1.000
_cell.length_b   1.000
_cell.length_c   1.000
_cell.angle_alpha   90.00
_cell.angle_beta   90.00
_cell.angle_gamma   90.00
#
_symmetry.space_group_name_H-M   'P 1'
#
loop_
_entity.id
_entity.type
_entity.pdbx_description
1 polymer ?
#
loop_
_entity_poly.entity_id
_entity_poly.type
_entity_poly.pdbx_seq_one_letter_code
_entity_poly.pdbx_strand_id
1 'polypeptide(L)'
;FAAGFIDDRWNLNARLGEAGEIVLVRGEPAEVSPQGLLDTLKAGDVVIKGGNALDPWGNVGVLMGSPTGGTVGRYLSLSLVRGVDLIIPIGLQKAIHTSITDLANELGSGRIDLCMGIPCGMHPLVGRVVTEIDALEALFPVEAMQVTSGGVGQGAGSVSLLIKGEEAAVRKAFELANSLVDEPDPGLEGSA
;
A
#
# COMPACT_ATOMS: atom_id res chain seq x y z
N PHE A 1 2.21 -4.69 14.09
CA PHE A 1 2.50 -5.72 13.05
C PHE A 1 2.43 -5.12 11.65
N ALA A 2 3.41 -5.42 10.78
CA ALA A 2 3.45 -5.06 9.37
C ALA A 2 3.87 -6.29 8.58
N ALA A 3 2.92 -7.19 8.34
CA ALA A 3 3.17 -8.30 7.43
C ALA A 3 3.46 -7.74 6.03
N GLY A 4 4.43 -8.33 5.33
CA GLY A 4 4.81 -7.88 3.99
C GLY A 4 5.90 -6.82 3.90
N PHE A 5 6.63 -6.55 4.99
CA PHE A 5 7.96 -5.94 4.91
C PHE A 5 8.98 -7.03 4.57
N ILE A 6 9.72 -6.83 3.49
CA ILE A 6 10.80 -7.73 3.02
C ILE A 6 12.11 -7.04 3.36
N ASP A 7 12.88 -7.64 4.27
CA ASP A 7 14.18 -7.13 4.72
C ASP A 7 15.34 -7.65 3.86
N ASP A 8 16.58 -7.33 4.28
CA ASP A 8 17.83 -7.80 3.68
C ASP A 8 18.01 -9.34 3.72
N ARG A 9 17.19 -10.03 4.51
CA ARG A 9 17.14 -11.50 4.60
C ARG A 9 16.02 -12.10 3.75
N TRP A 10 15.31 -11.29 2.96
CA TRP A 10 14.23 -11.71 2.08
C TRP A 10 13.04 -12.34 2.82
N ASN A 11 12.88 -12.07 4.12
CA ASN A 11 11.84 -12.65 4.96
C ASN A 11 10.65 -11.71 5.13
N LEU A 12 9.47 -12.29 5.37
CA LEU A 12 8.30 -11.56 5.83
C LEU A 12 8.37 -11.38 7.35
N ASN A 13 8.73 -10.20 7.83
CA ASN A 13 8.98 -10.00 9.26
C ASN A 13 7.83 -9.33 10.03
N ALA A 14 7.79 -9.57 11.34
CA ALA A 14 6.99 -8.78 12.26
C ALA A 14 7.62 -7.39 12.45
N ARG A 15 6.77 -6.36 12.55
CA ARG A 15 7.16 -4.94 12.68
C ARG A 15 8.01 -4.71 13.94
N LEU A 16 9.01 -3.85 13.83
CA LEU A 16 9.85 -3.39 14.94
C LEU A 16 9.59 -1.92 15.36
N GLY A 17 8.50 -1.29 14.88
CA GLY A 17 8.03 0.03 15.33
C GLY A 17 6.71 0.45 14.69
N GLU A 18 5.77 1.03 15.46
CA GLU A 18 4.45 1.48 14.95
C GLU A 18 4.38 3.01 14.86
N ALA A 19 4.34 3.56 13.64
CA ALA A 19 3.61 4.80 13.44
C ALA A 19 2.13 4.49 13.68
N GLY A 20 1.51 5.22 14.62
CA GLY A 20 0.07 5.12 14.92
C GLY A 20 -0.78 5.58 13.75
N GLU A 21 -2.10 5.37 13.86
CA GLU A 21 -3.03 5.91 12.88
C GLU A 21 -2.99 7.45 12.90
N ILE A 22 -2.84 8.07 11.73
CA ILE A 22 -3.02 9.52 11.57
C ILE A 22 -4.50 9.75 11.31
N VAL A 23 -5.16 10.47 12.21
CA VAL A 23 -6.58 10.84 12.08
C VAL A 23 -6.67 12.35 11.88
N LEU A 24 -7.34 12.75 10.81
CA LEU A 24 -7.60 14.16 10.50
C LEU A 24 -9.11 14.42 10.58
N VAL A 25 -9.51 15.41 11.37
CA VAL A 25 -10.90 15.88 11.44
C VAL A 25 -10.94 17.28 10.86
N ARG A 26 -11.57 17.42 9.69
CA ARG A 26 -11.63 18.69 8.93
C ARG A 26 -10.24 19.29 8.65
N GLY A 27 -9.27 18.43 8.36
CA GLY A 27 -7.90 18.81 8.04
C GLY A 27 -6.96 18.93 9.24
N GLU A 28 -7.49 18.91 10.46
CA GLU A 28 -6.68 19.04 11.68
C GLU A 28 -6.39 17.68 12.33
N PRO A 29 -5.14 17.42 12.79
CA PRO A 29 -4.82 16.21 13.53
C PRO A 29 -5.68 16.04 14.79
N ALA A 30 -6.20 14.83 15.00
CA ALA A 30 -6.99 14.48 16.17
C ALA A 30 -6.44 13.21 16.82
N GLU A 31 -6.23 13.25 18.14
CA GLU A 31 -5.96 12.04 18.92
C GLU A 31 -7.27 11.34 19.24
N VAL A 32 -7.50 10.19 18.60
CA VAL A 32 -8.69 9.36 18.83
C VAL A 32 -8.23 7.95 19.15
N SER A 33 -8.80 7.34 20.18
CA SER A 33 -8.52 5.93 20.46
C SER A 33 -9.00 5.05 19.30
N PRO A 34 -8.40 3.88 19.06
CA PRO A 34 -8.86 2.95 18.03
C PRO A 34 -10.35 2.64 18.12
N GLN A 35 -10.88 2.48 19.34
CA GLN A 35 -12.32 2.26 19.56
C GLN A 35 -13.14 3.51 19.25
N GLY A 36 -12.69 4.69 19.68
CA GLY A 36 -13.37 5.95 19.38
C GLY A 36 -13.41 6.23 17.88
N LEU A 37 -12.38 5.86 17.13
CA LEU A 37 -12.36 5.96 15.67
C LEU A 37 -13.38 5.01 15.05
N LEU A 38 -13.44 3.76 15.54
CA LEU A 38 -14.48 2.82 15.13
C LEU A 38 -15.89 3.32 15.46
N ASP A 39 -16.10 4.14 16.46
CA ASP A 39 -17.43 4.65 16.80
C ASP A 39 -17.84 5.84 15.94
N THR A 40 -16.89 6.57 15.36
CA THR A 40 -17.15 7.82 14.61
C THR A 40 -17.21 7.64 13.09
N LEU A 41 -16.54 6.63 12.54
CA LEU A 41 -16.50 6.36 11.09
C LEU A 41 -17.89 6.26 10.48
N LYS A 42 -18.15 6.99 9.39
CA LYS A 42 -19.42 7.02 8.68
C LYS A 42 -19.23 7.35 7.20
N ALA A 43 -20.31 7.19 6.42
CA ALA A 43 -20.32 7.63 5.03
C ALA A 43 -19.87 9.10 4.87
N GLY A 44 -19.02 9.34 3.88
CA GLY A 44 -18.35 10.62 3.65
C GLY A 44 -16.98 10.77 4.32
N ASP A 45 -16.63 9.88 5.27
CA ASP A 45 -15.25 9.74 5.73
C ASP A 45 -14.43 8.91 4.73
N VAL A 46 -13.10 9.07 4.78
CA VAL A 46 -12.15 8.35 3.92
C VAL A 46 -11.11 7.64 4.76
N VAL A 47 -10.90 6.36 4.49
CA VAL A 47 -9.75 5.60 4.99
C VAL A 47 -8.70 5.52 3.90
N ILE A 48 -7.44 5.81 4.24
CA ILE A 48 -6.31 5.64 3.34
C ILE A 48 -5.46 4.49 3.86
N LYS A 49 -5.32 3.43 3.07
CA LYS A 49 -4.53 2.26 3.46
C LYS A 49 -3.90 1.59 2.25
N GLY A 50 -2.58 1.48 2.25
CA GLY A 50 -1.86 0.75 1.21
C GLY A 50 -1.91 -0.78 1.39
N GLY A 51 -1.35 -1.47 0.40
CA GLY A 51 -1.23 -2.94 0.36
C GLY A 51 0.20 -3.45 0.20
N ASN A 52 0.30 -4.77 0.05
CA ASN A 52 1.55 -5.50 -0.14
C ASN A 52 1.72 -6.04 -1.56
N ALA A 53 0.64 -6.24 -2.30
CA ALA A 53 0.65 -6.78 -3.65
C ALA A 53 -0.40 -6.11 -4.53
N LEU A 54 -0.05 -5.84 -5.78
CA LEU A 54 -0.93 -5.35 -6.85
C LEU A 54 -0.95 -6.40 -7.96
N ASP A 55 -2.10 -6.97 -8.28
CA ASP A 55 -2.20 -7.95 -9.37
C ASP A 55 -2.44 -7.28 -10.74
N PRO A 56 -2.33 -8.03 -11.86
CA PRO A 56 -2.50 -7.48 -13.21
C PRO A 56 -3.91 -6.95 -13.52
N TRP A 57 -4.90 -7.22 -12.67
CA TRP A 57 -6.28 -6.75 -12.84
C TRP A 57 -6.57 -5.50 -11.99
N GLY A 58 -5.54 -4.95 -11.33
CA GLY A 58 -5.68 -3.76 -10.49
C GLY A 58 -6.22 -4.06 -9.10
N ASN A 59 -6.26 -5.31 -8.66
CA ASN A 59 -6.65 -5.64 -7.29
C ASN A 59 -5.44 -5.51 -6.36
N VAL A 60 -5.69 -5.01 -5.16
CA VAL A 60 -4.66 -4.88 -4.13
C VAL A 60 -4.91 -5.86 -2.99
N GLY A 61 -3.86 -6.59 -2.62
CA GLY A 61 -3.87 -7.48 -1.47
C GLY A 61 -3.00 -6.95 -0.33
N VAL A 62 -3.42 -7.20 0.90
CA VAL A 62 -2.62 -6.95 2.11
C VAL A 62 -2.41 -8.26 2.87
N LEU A 63 -1.19 -8.48 3.32
CA LEU A 63 -0.84 -9.65 4.12
C LEU A 63 -1.33 -9.46 5.56
N MET A 64 -1.86 -10.54 6.14
CA MET A 64 -2.38 -10.59 7.50
C MET A 64 -1.55 -11.57 8.34
N GLY A 65 -0.60 -11.03 9.11
CA GLY A 65 0.24 -11.82 10.03
C GLY A 65 -0.26 -11.87 11.47
N SER A 66 -1.27 -11.07 11.83
CA SER A 66 -1.90 -11.14 13.15
C SER A 66 -3.04 -12.17 13.15
N PRO A 67 -3.18 -13.02 14.18
CA PRO A 67 -4.32 -13.93 14.32
C PRO A 67 -5.69 -13.22 14.35
N THR A 68 -5.73 -11.93 14.66
CA THR A 68 -6.96 -11.11 14.68
C THR A 68 -7.20 -10.33 13.37
N GLY A 69 -6.39 -10.56 12.33
CA GLY A 69 -6.46 -9.82 11.06
C GLY A 69 -5.88 -8.39 11.12
N GLY A 70 -5.44 -7.92 12.29
CA GLY A 70 -4.77 -6.63 12.45
C GLY A 70 -5.66 -5.43 12.09
N THR A 71 -5.10 -4.41 11.43
CA THR A 71 -5.84 -3.20 11.04
C THR A 71 -6.99 -3.50 10.07
N VAL A 72 -6.86 -4.53 9.25
CA VAL A 72 -7.91 -4.98 8.33
C VAL A 72 -9.12 -5.49 9.10
N GLY A 73 -8.89 -6.44 10.01
CA GLY A 73 -9.94 -6.98 10.87
C GLY A 73 -10.58 -5.92 11.76
N ARG A 74 -9.79 -4.92 12.19
CA ARG A 74 -10.28 -3.82 13.03
C ARG A 74 -11.19 -2.85 12.27
N TYR A 75 -10.73 -2.31 11.13
CA TYR A 75 -11.38 -1.15 10.50
C TYR A 75 -12.17 -1.49 9.25
N LEU A 76 -11.64 -2.34 8.35
CA LEU A 76 -12.13 -2.37 6.97
C LEU A 76 -13.53 -2.99 6.82
N SER A 77 -13.83 -4.04 7.58
CA SER A 77 -15.17 -4.63 7.56
C SER A 77 -16.24 -3.63 8.04
N LEU A 78 -15.91 -2.87 9.09
CA LEU A 78 -16.82 -1.84 9.62
C LEU A 78 -16.97 -0.66 8.66
N SER A 79 -15.85 -0.19 8.09
CA SER A 79 -15.83 0.84 7.05
C SER A 79 -16.76 0.48 5.89
N LEU A 80 -16.68 -0.78 5.41
CA LEU A 80 -17.54 -1.26 4.34
C LEU A 80 -19.02 -1.24 4.73
N VAL A 81 -19.37 -1.73 5.93
CA VAL A 81 -20.76 -1.70 6.43
C VAL A 81 -21.31 -0.28 6.54
N ARG A 82 -20.45 0.69 6.85
CA ARG A 82 -20.85 2.09 7.05
C ARG A 82 -20.73 2.97 5.81
N GLY A 83 -20.31 2.40 4.67
CA GLY A 83 -20.14 3.14 3.42
C GLY A 83 -19.01 4.17 3.46
N VAL A 84 -17.94 3.89 4.23
CA VAL A 84 -16.72 4.70 4.26
C VAL A 84 -15.89 4.38 3.01
N ASP A 85 -15.42 5.41 2.32
CA ASP A 85 -14.60 5.24 1.12
C ASP A 85 -13.18 4.79 1.50
N LEU A 86 -12.64 3.83 0.74
CA LEU A 86 -11.27 3.37 0.89
C LEU A 86 -10.43 3.83 -0.32
N ILE A 87 -9.37 4.59 -0.05
CA ILE A 87 -8.32 4.92 -1.03
C ILE A 87 -7.10 4.05 -0.74
N ILE A 88 -6.59 3.39 -1.76
CA ILE A 88 -5.55 2.37 -1.67
C ILE A 88 -4.32 2.83 -2.46
N PRO A 89 -3.46 3.66 -1.86
CA PRO A 89 -2.18 4.01 -2.48
C PRO A 89 -1.28 2.77 -2.49
N ILE A 90 -0.75 2.41 -3.65
CA ILE A 90 0.20 1.30 -3.78
C ILE A 90 1.22 1.57 -4.87
N GLY A 91 2.49 1.29 -4.58
CA GLY A 91 3.54 1.48 -5.56
C GLY A 91 3.64 0.31 -6.55
N LEU A 92 3.94 0.63 -7.80
CA LEU A 92 4.03 -0.31 -8.92
C LEU A 92 5.15 -1.35 -8.76
N GLN A 93 6.12 -1.14 -7.88
CA GLN A 93 7.13 -2.15 -7.51
C GLN A 93 6.53 -3.36 -6.78
N LYS A 94 5.30 -3.23 -6.25
CA LYS A 94 4.55 -4.32 -5.61
C LYS A 94 3.68 -5.10 -6.61
N ALA A 95 3.85 -4.87 -7.91
CA ALA A 95 3.17 -5.63 -8.93
C ALA A 95 3.57 -7.11 -8.87
N ILE A 96 2.58 -8.00 -8.89
CA ILE A 96 2.75 -9.44 -8.93
C ILE A 96 2.01 -10.03 -10.14
N HIS A 97 2.30 -11.28 -10.48
CA HIS A 97 1.66 -11.97 -11.60
C HIS A 97 0.40 -12.76 -11.20
N THR A 98 0.31 -13.16 -9.93
CA THR A 98 -0.78 -14.00 -9.42
C THR A 98 -1.98 -13.15 -9.01
N SER A 99 -3.20 -13.63 -9.22
CA SER A 99 -4.41 -12.97 -8.75
C SER A 99 -4.42 -12.82 -7.23
N ILE A 100 -4.83 -11.65 -6.74
CA ILE A 100 -5.05 -11.44 -5.29
C ILE A 100 -6.14 -12.39 -4.76
N THR A 101 -7.18 -12.66 -5.54
CA THR A 101 -8.27 -13.56 -5.12
C THR A 101 -7.78 -14.99 -5.00
N ASP A 102 -6.95 -15.47 -5.94
CA ASP A 102 -6.36 -16.81 -5.86
C ASP A 102 -5.43 -16.92 -4.65
N LEU A 103 -4.57 -15.91 -4.42
CA LEU A 103 -3.71 -15.87 -3.23
C LEU A 103 -4.52 -15.84 -1.94
N ALA A 104 -5.65 -15.14 -1.89
CA ALA A 104 -6.54 -15.12 -0.72
C ALA A 104 -7.19 -16.48 -0.44
N ASN A 105 -7.41 -17.29 -1.48
CA ASN A 105 -7.95 -18.65 -1.32
C ASN A 105 -6.88 -19.65 -0.88
N GLU A 106 -5.62 -19.47 -1.28
CA GLU A 106 -4.51 -20.38 -0.96
C GLU A 106 -3.85 -20.07 0.39
N LEU A 107 -3.59 -18.79 0.65
CA LEU A 107 -2.87 -18.35 1.85
C LEU A 107 -3.74 -18.41 3.11
N GLY A 108 -3.06 -18.53 4.25
CA GLY A 108 -3.69 -18.51 5.58
C GLY A 108 -2.66 -18.88 6.63
N SER A 109 -2.60 -18.13 7.73
CA SER A 109 -1.57 -18.37 8.77
C SER A 109 -1.63 -19.78 9.37
N GLY A 110 -2.80 -20.44 9.33
CA GLY A 110 -2.98 -21.83 9.75
C GLY A 110 -2.87 -22.89 8.64
N ARG A 111 -2.58 -22.48 7.40
CA ARG A 111 -2.40 -23.39 6.25
C ARG A 111 -0.93 -23.54 5.82
N ILE A 112 -0.08 -22.59 6.18
CA ILE A 112 1.31 -22.56 5.74
C ILE A 112 2.19 -23.37 6.68
N ASP A 113 2.74 -24.48 6.19
CA ASP A 113 3.64 -25.35 6.96
C ASP A 113 5.08 -24.80 7.07
N LEU A 114 5.57 -24.17 5.99
CA LEU A 114 6.92 -23.64 5.88
C LEU A 114 6.91 -22.28 5.17
N CYS A 115 7.55 -21.27 5.76
CA CYS A 115 7.74 -19.97 5.16
C CYS A 115 9.04 -19.30 5.62
N MET A 116 9.52 -18.38 4.79
CA MET A 116 10.56 -17.41 5.16
C MET A 116 9.91 -16.24 5.90
N GLY A 117 10.14 -16.15 7.22
CA GLY A 117 9.48 -15.19 8.10
C GLY A 117 8.21 -15.74 8.75
N ILE A 118 7.13 -14.94 8.81
CA ILE A 118 5.87 -15.31 9.47
C ILE A 118 4.79 -15.81 8.48
N PRO A 119 4.00 -16.84 8.85
CA PRO A 119 2.89 -17.31 8.02
C PRO A 119 1.77 -16.26 8.03
N CYS A 120 1.23 -15.95 6.85
CA CYS A 120 0.23 -14.90 6.66
C CYS A 120 -0.99 -15.40 5.88
N GLY A 121 -2.14 -14.77 6.14
CA GLY A 121 -3.24 -14.74 5.17
C GLY A 121 -3.10 -13.58 4.18
N MET A 122 -3.95 -13.56 3.15
CA MET A 122 -4.07 -12.45 2.21
C MET A 122 -5.51 -11.93 2.24
N HIS A 123 -5.67 -10.60 2.33
CA HIS A 123 -6.98 -9.96 2.26
C HIS A 123 -7.06 -9.04 1.04
N PRO A 124 -8.01 -9.27 0.11
CA PRO A 124 -8.29 -8.36 -0.99
C PRO A 124 -8.86 -7.04 -0.45
N LEU A 125 -8.26 -5.90 -0.81
CA LEU A 125 -8.79 -4.58 -0.47
C LEU A 125 -9.81 -4.14 -1.51
N VAL A 126 -10.94 -3.59 -1.05
CA VAL A 126 -12.02 -3.11 -1.91
C VAL A 126 -12.13 -1.59 -1.77
N GLY A 127 -11.73 -0.86 -2.80
CA GLY A 127 -11.66 0.60 -2.79
C GLY A 127 -11.04 1.15 -4.07
N ARG A 128 -10.77 2.46 -4.10
CA ARG A 128 -10.08 3.11 -5.22
C ARG A 128 -8.58 2.94 -5.08
N VAL A 129 -7.99 2.17 -6.00
CA VAL A 129 -6.55 2.00 -6.11
C VAL A 129 -5.93 3.24 -6.75
N VAL A 130 -4.77 3.66 -6.23
CA VAL A 130 -3.99 4.79 -6.75
C VAL A 130 -2.52 4.36 -6.81
N THR A 131 -1.99 4.27 -8.02
CA THR A 131 -0.58 3.99 -8.32
C THR A 131 0.17 5.27 -8.69
N GLU A 132 1.48 5.17 -8.94
CA GLU A 132 2.25 6.29 -9.50
C GLU A 132 1.72 6.75 -10.86
N ILE A 133 1.18 5.83 -11.67
CA ILE A 133 0.52 6.18 -12.95
C ILE A 133 -0.71 7.04 -12.66
N ASP A 134 -1.62 6.57 -11.82
CA ASP A 134 -2.84 7.31 -11.47
C ASP A 134 -2.53 8.69 -10.87
N ALA A 135 -1.50 8.77 -10.04
CA ALA A 135 -1.06 10.02 -9.43
C ALA A 135 -0.54 11.03 -10.48
N LEU A 136 0.30 10.58 -11.41
CA LEU A 136 0.83 11.44 -12.48
C LEU A 136 -0.29 11.93 -13.41
N GLU A 137 -1.20 11.04 -13.81
CA GLU A 137 -2.32 11.37 -14.70
C GLU A 137 -3.39 12.24 -14.01
N ALA A 138 -3.51 12.16 -12.68
CA ALA A 138 -4.38 13.05 -11.91
C ALA A 138 -3.80 14.47 -11.74
N LEU A 139 -2.47 14.59 -11.62
CA LEU A 139 -1.79 15.87 -11.38
C LEU A 139 -1.45 16.62 -12.66
N PHE A 140 -1.22 15.91 -13.77
CA PHE A 140 -0.81 16.47 -15.04
C PHE A 140 -1.61 15.86 -16.19
N PRO A 141 -1.86 16.62 -17.29
CA PRO A 141 -2.51 16.08 -18.48
C PRO A 141 -1.51 15.24 -19.30
N VAL A 142 -1.10 14.09 -18.76
CA VAL A 142 -0.16 13.14 -19.36
C VAL A 142 -0.76 11.73 -19.35
N GLU A 143 -0.20 10.84 -20.15
CA GLU A 143 -0.39 9.38 -20.08
C GLU A 143 0.89 8.78 -19.49
N ALA A 144 0.77 7.86 -18.53
CA ALA A 144 1.90 7.18 -17.91
C ALA A 144 1.78 5.66 -18.01
N MET A 145 2.91 4.98 -18.25
CA MET A 145 2.98 3.53 -18.38
C MET A 145 4.17 2.97 -17.60
N GLN A 146 3.97 1.88 -16.87
CA GLN A 146 5.08 1.14 -16.27
C GLN A 146 5.88 0.40 -17.35
N VAL A 147 7.19 0.60 -17.37
CA VAL A 147 8.11 -0.06 -18.31
C VAL A 147 8.81 -1.25 -17.65
N THR A 148 9.30 -1.06 -16.42
CA THR A 148 10.00 -2.09 -15.65
C THR A 148 10.01 -1.75 -14.16
N SER A 149 10.36 -2.72 -13.32
CA SER A 149 10.46 -2.62 -11.86
C SER A 149 11.56 -3.53 -11.31
N GLY A 150 12.05 -3.22 -10.11
CA GLY A 150 12.98 -4.08 -9.37
C GLY A 150 14.44 -3.81 -9.71
N GLY A 151 14.86 -2.55 -9.61
CA GLY A 151 16.28 -2.19 -9.70
C GLY A 151 17.14 -2.84 -8.59
N VAL A 152 18.45 -2.58 -8.62
CA VAL A 152 19.44 -3.15 -7.68
C VAL A 152 20.28 -2.07 -7.01
N GLY A 153 20.90 -2.39 -5.87
CA GLY A 153 21.69 -1.42 -5.10
C GLY A 153 20.83 -0.25 -4.62
N GLN A 154 21.26 0.98 -4.90
CA GLN A 154 20.47 2.19 -4.58
C GLN A 154 19.13 2.26 -5.31
N GLY A 155 18.95 1.49 -6.40
CA GLY A 155 17.69 1.38 -7.13
C GLY A 155 16.79 0.24 -6.65
N ALA A 156 17.07 -0.41 -5.52
CA ALA A 156 16.23 -1.48 -5.00
C ALA A 156 14.78 -0.98 -4.80
N GLY A 157 13.81 -1.71 -5.33
CA GLY A 157 12.39 -1.29 -5.26
C GLY A 157 11.98 -0.18 -6.21
N SER A 158 12.86 0.30 -7.10
CA SER A 158 12.53 1.31 -8.10
C SER A 158 11.64 0.76 -9.23
N VAL A 159 10.97 1.70 -9.91
CA VAL A 159 10.23 1.48 -11.15
C VAL A 159 10.70 2.45 -12.22
N SER A 160 10.52 2.10 -13.49
CA SER A 160 10.69 3.02 -14.62
C SER A 160 9.35 3.24 -15.29
N LEU A 161 9.01 4.51 -15.51
CA LEU A 161 7.77 4.93 -16.15
C LEU A 161 8.07 5.62 -17.48
N LEU A 162 7.21 5.38 -18.48
CA LEU A 162 7.13 6.15 -19.71
C LEU A 162 6.01 7.18 -19.55
N ILE A 163 6.34 8.46 -19.70
CA ILE A 163 5.37 9.57 -19.64
C ILE A 163 5.22 10.17 -21.04
N LYS A 164 3.99 10.31 -21.51
CA LYS A 164 3.63 10.88 -22.83
C LYS A 164 2.65 12.03 -22.68
N GLY A 165 2.76 13.01 -23.56
CA GLY A 165 1.88 14.17 -23.58
C GLY A 165 2.54 15.38 -24.22
N GLU A 166 1.93 16.54 -24.06
CA GLU A 166 2.51 17.83 -24.46
C GLU A 166 3.80 18.11 -23.68
N GLU A 167 4.81 18.67 -24.36
CA GLU A 167 6.16 18.84 -23.81
C GLU A 167 6.16 19.54 -22.44
N ALA A 168 5.38 20.61 -22.29
CA ALA A 168 5.29 21.37 -21.05
C ALA A 168 4.69 20.55 -19.89
N ALA A 169 3.74 19.65 -20.16
CA ALA A 169 3.14 18.78 -19.15
C ALA A 169 4.11 17.66 -18.76
N VAL A 170 4.76 17.03 -19.74
CA VAL A 170 5.77 15.99 -19.51
C VAL A 170 6.94 16.52 -18.67
N ARG A 171 7.44 17.73 -18.97
CA ARG A 171 8.51 18.36 -18.20
C ARG A 171 8.13 18.57 -16.73
N LYS A 172 6.93 19.09 -16.47
CA LYS A 172 6.44 19.29 -15.09
C LYS A 172 6.28 17.98 -14.33
N ALA A 173 5.74 16.96 -14.98
CA ALA A 173 5.60 15.62 -14.39
C ALA A 173 6.97 15.02 -14.05
N PHE A 174 7.94 15.15 -14.96
CA PHE A 174 9.31 14.69 -14.75
C PHE A 174 10.02 15.45 -13.62
N GLU A 175 9.86 16.78 -13.55
CA GLU A 175 10.43 17.61 -12.48
C GLU A 175 9.87 17.21 -11.11
N LEU A 176 8.56 16.95 -11.01
CA LEU A 176 7.97 16.43 -9.77
C LEU A 176 8.61 15.09 -9.39
N ALA A 177 8.65 14.12 -10.31
CA ALA A 177 9.24 12.81 -10.03
C ALA A 177 10.72 12.93 -9.59
N ASN A 178 11.50 13.79 -10.24
CA ASN A 178 12.90 14.02 -9.89
C ASN A 178 13.07 14.68 -8.52
N SER A 179 12.11 15.51 -8.08
CA SER A 179 12.16 16.13 -6.75
C SER A 179 11.95 15.16 -5.59
N LEU A 180 11.44 13.95 -5.87
CA LEU A 180 11.14 12.92 -4.87
C LEU A 180 12.30 11.93 -4.65
N VAL A 181 13.37 11.99 -5.45
CA VAL A 181 14.48 11.01 -5.42
C VAL A 181 15.22 11.01 -4.08
N ASP A 182 15.29 12.16 -3.41
CA ASP A 182 15.99 12.33 -2.14
C ASP A 182 15.05 12.22 -0.92
N GLU A 183 13.83 11.71 -1.08
CA GLU A 183 12.94 11.46 0.06
C GLU A 183 13.58 10.42 1.00
N PRO A 184 13.70 10.72 2.30
CA PRO A 184 14.33 9.81 3.24
C PRO A 184 13.48 8.55 3.42
N ASP A 185 14.13 7.40 3.44
CA ASP A 185 13.48 6.17 3.86
C ASP A 185 12.93 6.32 5.29
N PRO A 186 11.71 5.83 5.56
CA PRO A 186 11.23 5.77 6.93
C PRO A 186 12.16 4.87 7.73
N GLY A 187 12.71 5.40 8.84
CA GLY A 187 13.58 4.65 9.74
C GLY A 187 12.84 3.44 10.32
N LEU A 188 13.07 2.26 9.76
CA LEU A 188 12.51 0.99 10.19
C LEU A 188 13.64 0.14 10.76
N GLU A 189 13.49 -0.38 11.97
CA GLU A 189 14.42 -1.40 12.47
C GLU A 189 14.43 -2.58 11.49
N GLY A 190 15.61 -2.92 10.96
CA GLY A 190 15.79 -3.92 9.89
C GLY A 190 15.94 -3.35 8.47
N SER A 191 15.90 -2.03 8.28
CA SER A 191 16.45 -1.40 7.05
C SER A 191 17.98 -1.44 7.10
N ALA A 192 18.61 -1.82 5.99
CA ALA A 192 20.08 -1.87 5.85
C ALA A 192 20.74 -0.49 5.93
#